data_AF-A0A503WYF9-F1
#
_entry.id   AF-A0A503WYF9-F1
#
_cell.length_a   1.000
_cell.length_b   1.000
_cell.length_c   1.000
_cell.angle_alpha   90.00
_cell.angle_beta   90.00
_cell.angle_gamma   90.00
#
_symmetry.space_group_name_H-M   'P 1'
#
loop_
_entity.id
_entity.type
_entity.pdbx_description
1 polymer ?
#
loop_
_entity_poly.entity_id
_entity_poly.type
_entity_poly.pdbx_seq_one_letter_code
_entity_poly.pdbx_strand_id
1 'polypeptide(L)'
;MNREVEELAAGADAKQAVLGSLEALYPWMKPYHSRPIRDYAFRLFTAPASGPVPEIRLRAFTKLLDIIRKAATRNGLSTDTASEICRDFERRRVLQTGPHLFLLMEPEAYYTHIFSLLGLSAHGCSTYVSYAVSTVNLVEKPRKGPGWLTVDGKPVNVFGLSRSRMIGYSLLAGPGPYRFEFLPTEPSTRGDALTLLRSLLPKTQFERPAHAIKAANLILWPKMFGGRFAFLQIDDEDVADLVADHLSDANSWLRMRLLEDPKFASNILAGIDALASGPWSGWLARGTDFFWLYDNGKRLPLRLVAGELIDPATGTKVACFTAPDILERLANRSLVPNLLLMFLVLSILPGVRALGGSYQPIYYPLMRYVVCRALETTGADEDLLQALATDDVPGAWGHRVIECDDDPLKLFLNGSNGGVSDLIDRLGDIAFAEACGSMKGFVTDPSWHELHSRLRQGLVTPADAEWAFS
;
A
#
# COMPACT_ATOMS: atom_id res chain seq x y z
N MET A 1 -16.05 24.27 -27.52
CA MET A 1 -15.75 25.58 -26.90
C MET A 1 -16.47 25.82 -25.57
N ASN A 2 -17.77 26.16 -25.47
CA ASN A 2 -18.39 26.41 -24.15
C ASN A 2 -18.43 25.19 -23.21
N ARG A 3 -18.73 24.00 -23.73
CA ARG A 3 -18.81 22.77 -22.92
C ARG A 3 -17.46 22.29 -22.38
N GLU A 4 -16.38 22.44 -23.16
CA GLU A 4 -15.02 22.06 -22.72
C GLU A 4 -14.49 23.02 -21.65
N VAL A 5 -14.81 24.32 -21.76
CA VAL A 5 -14.45 25.31 -20.74
C VAL A 5 -15.22 25.06 -19.43
N GLU A 6 -16.50 24.70 -19.51
CA GLU A 6 -17.31 24.32 -18.34
C GLU A 6 -16.82 23.02 -17.68
N GLU A 7 -16.44 22.00 -18.47
CA GLU A 7 -15.89 20.73 -17.95
C GLU A 7 -14.50 20.93 -17.30
N LEU A 8 -13.65 21.80 -17.88
CA LEU A 8 -12.35 22.16 -17.29
C LEU A 8 -12.51 22.97 -15.99
N ALA A 9 -13.46 23.91 -15.94
CA ALA A 9 -13.75 24.67 -14.73
C ALA A 9 -14.30 23.79 -13.60
N ALA A 10 -15.24 22.89 -13.90
CA ALA A 10 -15.77 21.93 -12.94
C ALA A 10 -14.69 20.97 -12.40
N GLY A 11 -13.76 20.54 -13.25
CA GLY A 11 -12.61 19.73 -12.84
C GLY A 11 -11.65 20.47 -11.91
N ALA A 12 -11.39 21.76 -12.19
CA ALA A 12 -10.54 22.61 -11.36
C ALA A 12 -11.17 22.85 -9.97
N ASP A 13 -12.47 23.14 -9.92
CA ASP A 13 -13.20 23.33 -8.66
C ASP A 13 -13.21 22.05 -7.80
N ALA A 14 -13.42 20.89 -8.42
CA ALA A 14 -13.42 19.61 -7.71
C ALA A 14 -12.02 19.24 -7.17
N LYS A 15 -10.96 19.50 -7.94
CA LYS A 15 -9.58 19.35 -7.47
C LYS A 15 -9.30 20.25 -6.28
N GLN A 16 -9.71 21.52 -6.35
CA GLN A 16 -9.53 22.47 -5.26
C GLN A 16 -10.30 22.05 -4.00
N ALA A 17 -11.49 21.46 -4.15
CA ALA A 17 -12.26 20.91 -3.04
C ALA A 17 -11.52 19.76 -2.35
N VAL A 18 -10.92 18.83 -3.10
CA VAL A 18 -10.12 17.72 -2.55
C VAL A 18 -8.87 18.23 -1.83
N LEU A 19 -8.11 19.12 -2.47
CA LEU A 19 -6.92 19.72 -1.84
C LEU A 19 -7.30 20.50 -0.58
N GLY A 20 -8.43 21.21 -0.60
CA GLY A 20 -8.97 21.90 0.57
C GLY A 20 -9.37 20.94 1.70
N SER A 21 -9.93 19.77 1.37
CA SER A 21 -10.24 18.73 2.36
C SER A 21 -8.98 18.10 2.96
N LEU A 22 -7.97 17.83 2.14
CA LEU A 22 -6.66 17.35 2.61
C LEU A 22 -5.98 18.41 3.50
N GLU A 23 -6.01 19.69 3.12
CA GLU A 23 -5.45 20.79 3.91
C GLU A 23 -6.19 20.96 5.24
N ALA A 24 -7.51 20.82 5.24
CA ALA A 24 -8.29 20.89 6.48
C ALA A 24 -7.84 19.82 7.47
N LEU A 25 -7.71 18.57 7.00
CA LEU A 25 -7.32 17.43 7.82
C LEU A 25 -5.81 17.39 8.15
N TYR A 26 -4.97 17.90 7.25
CA TYR A 26 -3.52 17.94 7.34
C TYR A 26 -2.98 19.36 7.06
N PRO A 27 -3.12 20.31 7.99
CA PRO A 27 -2.72 21.70 7.77
C PRO A 27 -1.25 21.88 7.39
N TRP A 28 -0.38 20.95 7.80
CA TRP A 28 1.04 20.95 7.47
C TRP A 28 1.33 20.77 5.97
N MET A 29 0.36 20.29 5.17
CA MET A 29 0.52 20.14 3.71
C MET A 29 0.45 21.47 2.97
N LYS A 30 -0.26 22.46 3.52
CA LYS A 30 -0.52 23.77 2.87
C LYS A 30 0.73 24.44 2.29
N PRO A 31 1.87 24.53 3.01
CA PRO A 31 3.06 25.22 2.49
C PRO A 31 3.67 24.54 1.26
N TYR A 32 3.36 23.27 1.01
CA TYR A 32 3.92 22.51 -0.11
C TYR A 32 3.16 22.70 -1.41
N HIS A 33 1.90 23.15 -1.38
CA HIS A 33 1.07 23.26 -2.59
C HIS A 33 1.73 24.06 -3.72
N SER A 34 2.42 25.15 -3.39
CA SER A 34 3.14 26.00 -4.35
C SER A 34 4.63 25.68 -4.47
N ARG A 35 5.16 24.75 -3.66
CA ARG A 35 6.57 24.35 -3.69
C ARG A 35 6.78 23.19 -4.67
N PRO A 36 8.02 22.99 -5.16
CA PRO A 36 8.38 21.80 -5.90
C PRO A 36 7.96 20.51 -5.19
N ILE A 37 7.48 19.52 -5.93
CA ILE A 37 7.02 18.24 -5.37
C ILE A 37 8.13 17.50 -4.60
N ARG A 38 9.40 17.72 -4.97
CA ARG A 38 10.55 17.22 -4.23
C ARG A 38 10.59 17.69 -2.77
N ASP A 39 10.07 18.88 -2.45
CA ASP A 39 10.02 19.38 -1.08
C ASP A 39 9.01 18.59 -0.23
N TYR A 40 7.87 18.25 -0.83
CA TYR A 40 6.88 17.39 -0.19
C TYR A 40 7.43 15.98 0.02
N ALA A 41 8.05 15.40 -1.02
CA ALA A 41 8.71 14.10 -0.91
C ALA A 41 9.82 14.13 0.16
N PHE A 42 10.66 15.16 0.19
CA PHE A 42 11.69 15.34 1.21
C PHE A 42 11.10 15.30 2.62
N ARG A 43 10.03 16.06 2.88
CA ARG A 43 9.34 16.09 4.18
C ARG A 43 8.85 14.71 4.61
N LEU A 44 8.28 13.95 3.68
CA LEU A 44 7.76 12.61 3.97
C LEU A 44 8.84 11.58 4.22
N PHE A 45 10.06 11.78 3.73
CA PHE A 45 11.21 10.89 3.97
C PHE A 45 12.17 11.41 5.06
N THR A 46 11.84 12.52 5.72
CA THR A 46 12.56 12.98 6.91
C THR A 46 12.48 11.93 8.02
N ALA A 47 13.63 11.67 8.64
CA ALA A 47 13.75 10.71 9.74
C ALA A 47 12.79 11.09 10.89
N PRO A 48 12.28 10.10 11.65
CA PRO A 48 11.50 10.37 12.85
C PRO A 48 12.28 11.24 13.84
N ALA A 49 11.55 11.99 14.67
CA ALA A 49 12.16 12.79 15.73
C ALA A 49 13.00 11.90 16.67
N SER A 50 14.14 12.43 17.11
CA SER A 50 14.97 11.75 18.10
C SER A 50 14.26 11.77 19.46
N GLY A 51 14.04 10.60 20.04
CA GLY A 51 13.33 10.46 21.31
C GLY A 51 13.39 9.02 21.85
N PRO A 52 12.94 8.81 23.10
CA PRO A 52 12.82 7.46 23.65
C PRO A 52 11.82 6.65 22.81
N VAL A 53 12.23 5.46 22.40
CA VAL A 53 11.38 4.53 21.65
C VAL A 53 10.94 3.42 22.61
N PRO A 54 9.62 3.18 22.80
CA PRO A 54 9.14 2.09 23.62
C PRO A 54 9.69 0.73 23.17
N GLU A 55 9.92 -0.17 24.13
CA GLU A 55 10.45 -1.51 23.86
C GLU A 55 9.55 -2.31 22.90
N ILE A 56 8.22 -2.14 23.01
CA ILE A 56 7.23 -2.74 22.10
C ILE A 56 7.53 -2.38 20.65
N ARG A 57 7.83 -1.10 20.41
CA ARG A 57 8.13 -0.57 19.07
C ARG A 57 9.49 -1.04 18.58
N LEU A 58 10.51 -1.05 19.43
CA LEU A 58 11.84 -1.56 19.08
C LEU A 58 11.79 -3.04 18.66
N ARG A 59 11.05 -3.87 19.40
CA ARG A 59 10.85 -5.28 19.07
C ARG A 59 10.09 -5.48 17.78
N ALA A 60 8.98 -4.77 17.59
CA ALA A 60 8.21 -4.84 16.34
C ALA A 60 9.04 -4.38 15.13
N PHE A 61 9.82 -3.33 15.29
CA PHE A 61 10.71 -2.84 14.24
C PHE A 61 11.82 -3.83 13.91
N THR A 62 12.40 -4.48 14.91
CA THR A 62 13.42 -5.54 14.71
C THR A 62 12.85 -6.70 13.89
N LYS A 63 11.64 -7.17 14.22
CA LYS A 63 10.95 -8.23 13.46
C LYS A 63 10.68 -7.81 12.01
N LEU A 64 10.28 -6.56 11.79
CA LEU A 64 10.11 -6.02 10.44
C LEU A 64 11.43 -6.00 9.65
N LEU A 65 12.54 -5.56 10.25
CA LEU A 65 13.86 -5.58 9.61
C LEU A 65 14.29 -7.01 9.25
N ASP A 66 14.00 -7.99 10.10
CA ASP A 66 14.30 -9.40 9.84
C ASP A 66 13.51 -9.94 8.65
N ILE A 67 12.23 -9.58 8.51
CA ILE A 67 11.41 -9.94 7.36
C ILE A 67 11.92 -9.28 6.08
N ILE A 68 12.29 -8.00 6.14
CA ILE A 68 12.92 -7.29 5.01
C ILE A 68 14.21 -8.01 4.57
N ARG A 69 15.05 -8.43 5.51
CA ARG A 69 16.30 -9.16 5.22
C ARG A 69 16.03 -10.54 4.61
N LYS A 70 15.05 -11.28 5.14
CA LYS A 70 14.61 -12.57 4.60
C LYS A 70 14.06 -12.39 3.17
N ALA A 71 13.25 -11.37 2.93
CA ALA A 71 12.71 -11.05 1.62
C ALA A 71 13.82 -10.68 0.62
N ALA A 72 14.79 -9.85 1.02
CA ALA A 72 15.96 -9.51 0.19
C ALA A 72 16.71 -10.77 -0.25
N THR A 73 16.98 -11.68 0.69
CA THR A 73 17.67 -12.95 0.44
C THR A 73 16.87 -13.85 -0.51
N ARG A 74 15.55 -14.01 -0.28
CA ARG A 74 14.66 -14.78 -1.17
C ARG A 74 14.62 -14.25 -2.60
N ASN A 75 14.76 -12.94 -2.77
CA ASN A 75 14.77 -12.27 -4.07
C ASN A 75 16.18 -12.21 -4.70
N GLY A 76 17.18 -12.88 -4.12
CA GLY A 76 18.51 -13.01 -4.69
C GLY A 76 19.40 -11.77 -4.54
N LEU A 77 19.06 -10.85 -3.64
CA LEU A 77 19.94 -9.73 -3.31
C LEU A 77 21.12 -10.20 -2.45
N SER A 78 22.28 -9.54 -2.59
CA SER A 78 23.46 -9.85 -1.78
C SER A 78 23.24 -9.49 -0.30
N THR A 79 24.01 -10.12 0.59
CA THR A 79 23.98 -9.81 2.03
C THR A 79 24.31 -8.34 2.32
N ASP A 80 25.24 -7.76 1.57
CA ASP A 80 25.61 -6.34 1.70
C ASP A 80 24.44 -5.43 1.31
N THR A 81 23.80 -5.70 0.17
CA THR A 81 22.63 -4.94 -0.28
C THR A 81 21.46 -5.07 0.69
N ALA A 82 21.19 -6.28 1.20
CA ALA A 82 20.16 -6.48 2.22
C ALA A 82 20.47 -5.70 3.52
N SER A 83 21.74 -5.65 3.93
CA SER A 83 22.15 -4.90 5.13
C SER A 83 22.04 -3.39 4.93
N GLU A 84 22.38 -2.89 3.74
CA GLU A 84 22.21 -1.49 3.36
C GLU A 84 20.73 -1.09 3.33
N ILE A 85 19.88 -1.94 2.75
CA ILE A 85 18.41 -1.76 2.77
C ILE A 85 17.91 -1.60 4.21
N CYS A 86 18.28 -2.52 5.12
CA CYS A 86 17.85 -2.45 6.52
C CYS A 86 18.34 -1.16 7.20
N ARG A 87 19.58 -0.73 6.93
CA ARG A 87 20.18 0.47 7.52
C ARG A 87 19.49 1.76 7.06
N ASP A 88 19.23 1.89 5.77
CA ASP A 88 18.51 3.05 5.24
C ASP A 88 17.06 3.07 5.73
N PHE A 89 16.40 1.91 5.75
CA PHE A 89 15.04 1.77 6.27
C PHE A 89 14.97 2.11 7.77
N GLU A 90 15.96 1.70 8.57
CA GLU A 90 16.08 2.08 9.98
C GLU A 90 16.18 3.58 10.22
N ARG A 91 16.92 4.27 9.36
CA ARG A 91 17.13 5.73 9.45
C ARG A 91 15.90 6.53 9.04
N ARG A 92 15.17 6.07 8.03
CA ARG A 92 14.05 6.83 7.44
C ARG A 92 12.70 6.39 7.99
N ARG A 93 12.52 5.09 8.23
CA ARG A 93 11.28 4.44 8.71
C ARG A 93 10.06 4.89 7.91
N VAL A 94 10.15 4.79 6.58
CA VAL A 94 9.08 5.13 5.66
C VAL A 94 8.83 3.98 4.72
N LEU A 95 7.57 3.62 4.52
CA LEU A 95 7.18 2.57 3.61
C LEU A 95 6.10 3.09 2.64
N GLN A 96 6.38 2.96 1.35
CA GLN A 96 5.36 3.14 0.32
C GLN A 96 4.45 1.92 0.32
N THR A 97 3.16 2.14 0.60
CA THR A 97 2.12 1.10 0.73
C THR A 97 0.97 1.28 -0.26
N GLY A 98 0.98 2.36 -1.05
CA GLY A 98 -0.13 2.70 -1.93
C GLY A 98 -0.32 1.85 -3.20
N PRO A 99 0.73 1.45 -3.94
CA PRO A 99 0.52 0.73 -5.18
C PRO A 99 0.10 -0.72 -4.89
N HIS A 100 -0.89 -1.21 -5.63
CA HIS A 100 -1.06 -2.66 -5.77
C HIS A 100 0.16 -3.26 -6.48
N LEU A 101 0.31 -4.57 -6.41
CA LEU A 101 1.39 -5.29 -7.08
C LEU A 101 1.16 -5.33 -8.60
N PHE A 102 1.55 -4.24 -9.27
CA PHE A 102 1.58 -4.11 -10.73
C PHE A 102 2.98 -4.35 -11.29
N LEU A 103 3.07 -4.59 -12.60
CA LEU A 103 4.32 -4.42 -13.32
C LEU A 103 4.76 -2.94 -13.23
N LEU A 104 6.07 -2.68 -13.06
CA LEU A 104 6.63 -1.32 -12.92
C LEU A 104 6.27 -0.35 -14.05
N MET A 105 5.90 -0.88 -15.22
CA MET A 105 5.47 -0.09 -16.39
C MET A 105 4.05 0.43 -16.30
N GLU A 106 3.25 -0.06 -15.35
CA GLU A 106 1.93 0.49 -15.10
C GLU A 106 2.08 1.92 -14.55
N PRO A 107 1.50 2.96 -15.18
CA PRO A 107 1.73 4.36 -14.82
C PRO A 107 1.54 4.67 -13.34
N GLU A 108 0.52 4.09 -12.71
CA GLU A 108 0.22 4.33 -11.30
C GLU A 108 1.33 3.82 -10.37
N ALA A 109 1.96 2.70 -10.70
CA ALA A 109 3.11 2.17 -9.96
C ALA A 109 4.36 2.99 -10.29
N TYR A 110 4.62 3.22 -11.58
CA TYR A 110 5.80 3.94 -12.07
C TYR A 110 6.01 5.30 -11.39
N TYR A 111 5.00 6.17 -11.43
CA TYR A 111 5.09 7.52 -10.87
C TYR A 111 5.13 7.53 -9.33
N THR A 112 4.58 6.50 -8.69
CA THR A 112 4.66 6.33 -7.23
C THR A 112 6.07 5.97 -6.79
N HIS A 113 6.78 5.17 -7.60
CA HIS A 113 8.18 4.87 -7.35
C HIS A 113 9.05 6.11 -7.59
N ILE A 114 8.82 6.88 -8.67
CA ILE A 114 9.49 8.19 -8.87
C ILE A 114 9.31 9.10 -7.65
N PHE A 115 8.10 9.24 -7.14
CA PHE A 115 7.82 10.04 -5.95
C PHE A 115 8.65 9.59 -4.74
N SER A 116 8.76 8.28 -4.53
CA SER A 116 9.56 7.72 -3.43
C SER A 116 11.06 7.96 -3.63
N LEU A 117 11.54 7.86 -4.87
CA LEU A 117 12.93 8.12 -5.23
C LEU A 117 13.32 9.60 -5.05
N LEU A 118 12.41 10.55 -5.28
CA LEU A 118 12.62 11.97 -4.99
C LEU A 118 12.96 12.18 -3.51
N GLY A 119 12.14 11.60 -2.61
CA GLY A 119 12.37 11.72 -1.17
C GLY A 119 13.65 11.02 -0.74
N LEU A 120 13.86 9.77 -1.13
CA LEU A 120 15.03 8.99 -0.74
C LEU A 120 16.34 9.58 -1.25
N SER A 121 16.38 10.04 -2.49
CA SER A 121 17.58 10.64 -3.09
C SER A 121 17.96 11.98 -2.44
N ALA A 122 16.98 12.80 -2.07
CA ALA A 122 17.21 14.05 -1.35
C ALA A 122 17.78 13.83 0.07
N HIS A 123 17.58 12.62 0.61
CA HIS A 123 18.13 12.17 1.89
C HIS A 123 19.40 11.31 1.74
N GLY A 124 19.99 11.25 0.55
CA GLY A 124 21.23 10.53 0.27
C GLY A 124 21.12 9.00 0.38
N CYS A 125 19.91 8.45 0.31
CA CYS A 125 19.70 7.00 0.36
C CYS A 125 20.03 6.37 -0.99
N SER A 126 20.42 5.10 -0.97
CA SER A 126 20.77 4.27 -2.15
C SER A 126 19.87 3.04 -2.25
N THR A 127 18.86 2.93 -1.39
CA THR A 127 17.96 1.78 -1.33
C THR A 127 16.51 2.18 -1.22
N TYR A 128 15.63 1.29 -1.68
CA TYR A 128 14.20 1.49 -1.65
C TYR A 128 13.47 0.17 -1.37
N VAL A 129 12.72 0.17 -0.26
CA VAL A 129 11.76 -0.88 0.06
C VAL A 129 10.36 -0.35 -0.17
N SER A 130 9.55 -1.12 -0.89
CA SER A 130 8.13 -0.85 -1.07
C SER A 130 7.31 -2.06 -0.64
N TYR A 131 6.13 -1.79 -0.09
CA TYR A 131 5.09 -2.79 0.09
C TYR A 131 4.10 -2.67 -1.07
N ALA A 132 3.73 -3.81 -1.65
CA ALA A 132 2.76 -3.87 -2.72
C ALA A 132 1.64 -4.84 -2.40
N VAL A 133 0.41 -4.33 -2.49
CA VAL A 133 -0.79 -5.12 -2.18
C VAL A 133 -0.96 -6.22 -3.22
N SER A 134 -0.86 -7.46 -2.78
CA SER A 134 -0.97 -8.69 -3.55
C SER A 134 -2.29 -9.44 -3.30
N THR A 135 -3.05 -9.05 -2.28
CA THR A 135 -4.40 -9.57 -2.01
C THR A 135 -5.48 -9.06 -2.99
N VAL A 136 -5.10 -8.23 -3.96
CA VAL A 136 -6.01 -7.71 -5.00
C VAL A 136 -6.28 -8.74 -6.09
N ASN A 137 -7.40 -8.55 -6.80
CA ASN A 137 -7.77 -9.39 -7.93
C ASN A 137 -6.93 -9.08 -9.17
N LEU A 138 -6.67 -10.09 -10.01
CA LEU A 138 -6.06 -9.92 -11.33
C LEU A 138 -6.82 -8.90 -12.21
N VAL A 139 -8.12 -8.78 -11.98
CA VAL A 139 -9.02 -7.82 -12.64
C VAL A 139 -9.71 -7.00 -11.57
N GLU A 140 -9.42 -5.70 -11.54
CA GLU A 140 -10.06 -4.74 -10.64
C GLU A 140 -11.30 -4.12 -11.29
N LYS A 141 -11.16 -3.77 -12.58
CA LYS A 141 -12.21 -3.26 -13.45
C LYS A 141 -12.02 -3.91 -14.84
N PRO A 142 -13.03 -3.88 -15.73
CA PRO A 142 -12.88 -4.46 -17.07
C PRO A 142 -11.60 -3.96 -17.76
N ARG A 143 -10.69 -4.89 -18.07
CA ARG A 143 -9.40 -4.62 -18.73
C ARG A 143 -8.42 -3.74 -17.94
N LYS A 144 -8.55 -3.71 -16.61
CA LYS A 144 -7.65 -3.01 -15.67
C LYS A 144 -7.40 -3.88 -14.43
N GLY A 145 -6.21 -3.76 -13.87
CA GLY A 145 -5.74 -4.57 -12.74
C GLY A 145 -4.44 -5.27 -13.11
N PRO A 146 -3.80 -5.97 -12.17
CA PRO A 146 -2.45 -6.52 -12.35
C PRO A 146 -2.32 -7.59 -13.44
N GLY A 147 -3.43 -8.21 -13.86
CA GLY A 147 -3.47 -9.10 -15.01
C GLY A 147 -3.49 -8.39 -16.36
N TRP A 148 -3.52 -7.06 -16.38
CA TRP A 148 -3.59 -6.22 -17.57
C TRP A 148 -2.44 -5.21 -17.59
N LEU A 149 -1.97 -4.88 -18.78
CA LEU A 149 -1.04 -3.79 -19.05
C LEU A 149 -1.56 -3.00 -20.24
N THR A 150 -1.48 -1.68 -20.20
CA THR A 150 -1.81 -0.85 -21.37
C THR A 150 -0.57 -0.69 -22.24
N VAL A 151 -0.67 -1.03 -23.53
CA VAL A 151 0.40 -0.89 -24.52
C VAL A 151 -0.18 -0.14 -25.72
N ASP A 152 0.40 1.00 -26.07
CA ASP A 152 -0.11 1.88 -27.14
C ASP A 152 -1.61 2.23 -26.99
N GLY A 153 -2.03 2.49 -25.75
CA GLY A 153 -3.42 2.80 -25.41
C GLY A 153 -4.38 1.60 -25.48
N LYS A 154 -3.87 0.38 -25.75
CA LYS A 154 -4.66 -0.84 -25.81
C LYS A 154 -4.37 -1.77 -24.64
N PRO A 155 -5.41 -2.37 -24.02
CA PRO A 155 -5.21 -3.33 -22.95
C PRO A 155 -4.67 -4.66 -23.47
N VAL A 156 -3.68 -5.18 -22.78
CA VAL A 156 -2.99 -6.44 -23.08
C VAL A 156 -3.04 -7.33 -21.85
N ASN A 157 -3.42 -8.59 -22.05
CA ASN A 157 -3.48 -9.57 -20.98
C ASN A 157 -2.09 -10.11 -20.68
N VAL A 158 -1.57 -9.79 -19.50
CA VAL A 158 -0.18 -10.08 -19.08
C VAL A 158 0.11 -11.59 -19.13
N PHE A 159 -0.83 -12.41 -18.68
CA PHE A 159 -0.66 -13.86 -18.54
C PHE A 159 -1.36 -14.68 -19.64
N GLY A 160 -2.04 -14.02 -20.59
CA GLY A 160 -2.77 -14.70 -21.67
C GLY A 160 -3.94 -15.58 -21.21
N LEU A 161 -4.47 -15.33 -20.01
CA LEU A 161 -5.52 -16.14 -19.39
C LEU A 161 -6.91 -15.83 -19.96
N SER A 162 -7.81 -16.82 -19.97
CA SER A 162 -9.22 -16.56 -20.27
C SER A 162 -9.86 -15.69 -19.18
N ARG A 163 -10.94 -14.98 -19.53
CA ARG A 163 -11.71 -14.16 -18.58
C ARG A 163 -12.13 -14.94 -17.32
N SER A 164 -12.56 -16.20 -17.48
CA SER A 164 -12.97 -17.08 -16.37
C SER A 164 -11.83 -17.46 -15.42
N ARG A 165 -10.58 -17.40 -15.88
CA ARG A 165 -9.38 -17.66 -15.07
C ARG A 165 -8.77 -16.40 -14.47
N MET A 166 -9.24 -15.22 -14.87
CA MET A 166 -8.78 -13.94 -14.32
C MET A 166 -9.77 -13.37 -13.29
N ILE A 167 -11.08 -13.43 -13.57
CA ILE A 167 -12.09 -12.82 -12.70
C ILE A 167 -12.26 -13.62 -11.41
N GLY A 168 -12.18 -12.92 -10.28
CA GLY A 168 -12.39 -13.48 -8.94
C GLY A 168 -11.15 -14.14 -8.34
N TYR A 169 -10.01 -14.15 -9.04
CA TYR A 169 -8.73 -14.67 -8.54
C TYR A 169 -7.81 -13.52 -8.15
N SER A 170 -7.17 -13.63 -6.97
CA SER A 170 -6.17 -12.66 -6.49
C SER A 170 -4.75 -12.93 -7.01
N LEU A 171 -3.75 -12.13 -6.61
CA LEU A 171 -2.36 -12.37 -7.03
C LEU A 171 -1.63 -13.41 -6.19
N LEU A 172 -2.10 -13.68 -4.99
CA LEU A 172 -1.61 -14.77 -4.13
C LEU A 172 -2.11 -16.14 -4.59
N ALA A 173 -2.74 -16.19 -5.77
CA ALA A 173 -3.85 -17.07 -5.99
C ALA A 173 -4.10 -17.48 -7.44
N GLY A 174 -4.56 -18.71 -7.57
CA GLY A 174 -5.28 -19.20 -8.74
C GLY A 174 -4.68 -20.48 -9.32
N PRO A 175 -5.25 -20.98 -10.43
CA PRO A 175 -5.14 -22.40 -10.78
C PRO A 175 -3.74 -22.84 -11.24
N GLY A 176 -2.79 -21.91 -11.39
CA GLY A 176 -1.46 -22.18 -11.92
C GLY A 176 -1.45 -22.82 -13.32
N PRO A 177 -0.26 -23.14 -13.85
CA PRO A 177 0.94 -22.29 -13.75
C PRO A 177 0.76 -20.98 -14.55
N TYR A 178 1.48 -19.93 -14.15
CA TYR A 178 1.47 -18.60 -14.77
C TYR A 178 2.76 -18.35 -15.54
N ARG A 179 2.64 -17.70 -16.71
CA ARG A 179 3.77 -17.23 -17.53
C ARG A 179 3.40 -15.95 -18.26
N PHE A 180 4.39 -15.12 -18.58
CA PHE A 180 4.16 -13.89 -19.35
C PHE A 180 3.87 -14.22 -20.82
N GLU A 181 2.66 -13.93 -21.26
CA GLU A 181 2.19 -14.17 -22.63
C GLU A 181 1.89 -12.89 -23.39
N PHE A 182 1.45 -11.83 -22.71
CA PHE A 182 1.06 -10.57 -23.34
C PHE A 182 0.14 -10.78 -24.55
N LEU A 183 -1.06 -11.32 -24.30
CA LEU A 183 -2.06 -11.54 -25.35
C LEU A 183 -2.88 -10.26 -25.58
N PRO A 184 -2.80 -9.64 -26.77
CA PRO A 184 -3.62 -8.48 -27.07
C PRO A 184 -5.11 -8.80 -27.08
N THR A 185 -5.95 -7.85 -26.70
CA THR A 185 -7.40 -7.98 -26.93
C THR A 185 -7.79 -7.84 -28.40
N GLU A 186 -6.94 -7.21 -29.22
CA GLU A 186 -7.16 -6.98 -30.64
C GLU A 186 -6.00 -7.55 -31.49
N PRO A 187 -6.30 -8.29 -32.59
CA PRO A 187 -5.28 -8.96 -33.40
C PRO A 187 -4.20 -8.04 -34.00
N SER A 188 -4.49 -6.75 -34.15
CA SER A 188 -3.60 -5.75 -34.75
C SER A 188 -2.50 -5.23 -33.82
N THR A 189 -2.46 -5.65 -32.55
CA THR A 189 -1.50 -5.14 -31.56
C THR A 189 -0.20 -5.96 -31.49
N ARG A 190 0.13 -6.75 -32.53
CA ARG A 190 1.46 -7.37 -32.65
C ARG A 190 2.48 -6.29 -33.03
N GLY A 191 2.86 -5.46 -32.07
CA GLY A 191 3.88 -4.43 -32.22
C GLY A 191 5.22 -4.84 -31.63
N ASP A 192 6.28 -4.14 -32.05
CA ASP A 192 7.65 -4.32 -31.56
C ASP A 192 7.77 -4.19 -30.03
N ALA A 193 6.92 -3.34 -29.42
CA ALA A 193 6.83 -3.16 -27.97
C ALA A 193 6.54 -4.47 -27.21
N LEU A 194 5.58 -5.27 -27.69
CA LEU A 194 5.24 -6.55 -27.03
C LEU A 194 6.34 -7.59 -27.19
N THR A 195 7.00 -7.60 -28.35
CA THR A 195 8.14 -8.48 -28.60
C THR A 195 9.29 -8.16 -27.66
N LEU A 196 9.59 -6.87 -27.45
CA LEU A 196 10.60 -6.45 -26.48
C LEU A 196 10.20 -6.79 -25.05
N LEU A 197 8.95 -6.53 -24.64
CA LEU A 197 8.48 -6.89 -23.30
C LEU A 197 8.67 -8.37 -23.00
N ARG A 198 8.30 -9.24 -23.95
CA ARG A 198 8.49 -10.69 -23.84
C ARG A 198 9.97 -11.09 -23.77
N SER A 199 10.88 -10.33 -24.38
CA SER A 199 12.31 -10.64 -24.35
C SER A 199 12.97 -10.21 -23.03
N LEU A 200 12.40 -9.20 -22.34
CA LEU A 200 12.92 -8.66 -21.09
C LEU A 200 12.45 -9.43 -19.84
N LEU A 201 11.26 -10.02 -19.88
CA LEU A 201 10.66 -10.67 -18.70
C LEU A 201 11.09 -12.13 -18.50
N PRO A 202 10.96 -12.68 -17.28
CA PRO A 202 11.23 -14.08 -17.02
C PRO A 202 10.44 -15.01 -17.94
N LYS A 203 11.12 -16.01 -18.51
CA LYS A 203 10.50 -17.05 -19.37
C LYS A 203 10.03 -18.28 -18.58
N THR A 204 10.30 -18.30 -17.27
CA THR A 204 9.93 -19.36 -16.36
C THR A 204 8.43 -19.37 -16.07
N GLN A 205 7.95 -20.48 -15.52
CA GLN A 205 6.60 -20.56 -14.97
C GLN A 205 6.61 -20.24 -13.48
N PHE A 206 5.51 -19.67 -13.00
CA PHE A 206 5.32 -19.32 -11.60
C PHE A 206 4.03 -19.95 -11.08
N GLU A 207 4.02 -20.34 -9.81
CA GLU A 207 2.83 -20.88 -9.17
C GLU A 207 1.77 -19.79 -8.94
N ARG A 208 2.20 -18.55 -8.69
CA ARG A 208 1.34 -17.41 -8.35
C ARG A 208 1.66 -16.18 -9.22
N PRO A 209 0.65 -15.37 -9.59
CA PRO A 209 0.87 -14.10 -10.28
C PRO A 209 1.80 -13.14 -9.54
N ALA A 210 1.68 -13.07 -8.20
CA ALA A 210 2.50 -12.17 -7.38
C ALA A 210 4.00 -12.46 -7.55
N HIS A 211 4.40 -13.72 -7.53
CA HIS A 211 5.78 -14.13 -7.73
C HIS A 211 6.30 -13.77 -9.12
N ALA A 212 5.47 -13.98 -10.15
CA ALA A 212 5.81 -13.60 -11.52
C ALA A 212 6.06 -12.09 -11.64
N ILE A 213 5.15 -11.27 -11.10
CA ILE A 213 5.23 -9.81 -11.16
C ILE A 213 6.44 -9.30 -10.35
N LYS A 214 6.70 -9.80 -9.15
CA LYS A 214 7.89 -9.42 -8.35
C LYS A 214 9.19 -9.76 -9.08
N ALA A 215 9.28 -10.97 -9.63
CA ALA A 215 10.46 -11.39 -10.42
C ALA A 215 10.67 -10.50 -11.66
N ALA A 216 9.58 -10.16 -12.37
CA ALA A 216 9.63 -9.22 -13.48
C ALA A 216 10.08 -7.82 -13.04
N ASN A 217 9.52 -7.30 -11.95
CA ASN A 217 9.85 -5.96 -11.44
C ASN A 217 11.31 -5.86 -11.02
N LEU A 218 11.90 -6.90 -10.41
CA LEU A 218 13.34 -6.92 -10.10
C LEU A 218 14.22 -6.80 -11.35
N ILE A 219 13.83 -7.45 -12.46
CA ILE A 219 14.57 -7.36 -13.73
C ILE A 219 14.35 -6.01 -14.42
N LEU A 220 13.12 -5.49 -14.36
CA LEU A 220 12.76 -4.21 -14.96
C LEU A 220 13.36 -3.02 -14.22
N TRP A 221 13.51 -3.10 -12.89
CA TRP A 221 13.96 -2.01 -12.05
C TRP A 221 15.24 -1.32 -12.54
N PRO A 222 16.40 -2.01 -12.70
CA PRO A 222 17.62 -1.35 -13.15
C PRO A 222 17.52 -0.79 -14.57
N LYS A 223 16.60 -1.33 -15.40
CA LYS A 223 16.37 -0.86 -16.77
C LYS A 223 15.50 0.40 -16.79
N MET A 224 14.56 0.52 -15.87
CA MET A 224 13.57 1.61 -15.80
C MET A 224 13.94 2.73 -14.84
N PHE A 225 14.81 2.46 -13.85
CA PHE A 225 15.20 3.41 -12.81
C PHE A 225 16.72 3.54 -12.63
N GLY A 226 17.51 2.81 -13.44
CA GLY A 226 18.95 2.78 -13.35
C GLY A 226 19.48 1.97 -12.15
N GLY A 227 20.80 1.87 -12.04
CA GLY A 227 21.48 1.12 -10.97
C GLY A 227 21.72 1.89 -9.68
N ARG A 228 21.22 3.14 -9.56
CA ARG A 228 21.49 4.01 -8.40
C ARG A 228 20.82 3.51 -7.11
N PHE A 229 19.67 2.86 -7.25
CA PHE A 229 18.89 2.35 -6.12
C PHE A 229 18.79 0.83 -6.15
N ALA A 230 19.17 0.19 -5.05
CA ALA A 230 18.75 -1.19 -4.81
C ALA A 230 17.27 -1.23 -4.45
N PHE A 231 16.52 -2.14 -5.07
CA PHE A 231 15.07 -2.23 -4.91
C PHE A 231 14.64 -3.55 -4.32
N LEU A 232 13.74 -3.45 -3.35
CA LEU A 232 13.06 -4.59 -2.77
C LEU A 232 11.56 -4.29 -2.70
N GLN A 233 10.77 -5.27 -3.12
CA GLN A 233 9.33 -5.24 -3.03
C GLN A 233 8.87 -6.37 -2.11
N ILE A 234 8.22 -6.01 -1.01
CA ILE A 234 7.54 -6.95 -0.11
C ILE A 234 6.03 -6.93 -0.38
N ASP A 235 5.32 -8.00 -0.03
CA ASP A 235 3.88 -8.15 -0.25
C ASP A 235 3.15 -8.79 0.94
N ASP A 236 1.89 -9.19 0.76
CA ASP A 236 1.08 -9.76 1.84
C ASP A 236 1.58 -11.16 2.31
N GLU A 237 2.38 -11.90 1.52
CA GLU A 237 3.02 -13.14 2.01
C GLU A 237 4.14 -12.80 3.00
N ASP A 238 4.93 -11.77 2.68
CA ASP A 238 5.95 -11.24 3.60
C ASP A 238 5.30 -10.71 4.89
N VAL A 239 4.12 -10.08 4.80
CA VAL A 239 3.32 -9.65 5.96
C VAL A 239 2.77 -10.84 6.74
N ALA A 240 2.29 -11.89 6.07
CA ALA A 240 1.83 -13.10 6.75
C ALA A 240 2.98 -13.78 7.52
N ASP A 241 4.18 -13.80 6.96
CA ASP A 241 5.40 -14.27 7.65
C ASP A 241 5.73 -13.37 8.87
N LEU A 242 5.58 -12.05 8.74
CA LEU A 242 5.79 -11.11 9.86
C LEU A 242 4.78 -11.33 10.98
N VAL A 243 3.50 -11.49 10.65
CA VAL A 243 2.46 -11.82 11.64
C VAL A 243 2.79 -13.15 12.31
N ALA A 244 3.18 -14.18 11.55
CA ALA A 244 3.58 -15.46 12.13
C ALA A 244 4.80 -15.33 13.06
N ASP A 245 5.80 -14.52 12.71
CA ASP A 245 6.96 -14.25 13.57
C ASP A 245 6.58 -13.51 14.86
N HIS A 246 5.62 -12.59 14.79
CA HIS A 246 5.02 -11.96 15.95
C HIS A 246 4.23 -12.95 16.82
N LEU A 247 3.45 -13.87 16.23
CA LEU A 247 2.61 -14.80 16.99
C LEU A 247 3.40 -15.98 17.58
N SER A 248 4.54 -16.33 16.99
CA SER A 248 5.43 -17.38 17.50
C SER A 248 6.14 -16.96 18.78
N ASP A 249 6.38 -15.66 18.96
CA ASP A 249 6.98 -15.08 20.15
C ASP A 249 5.91 -14.81 21.21
N ALA A 250 5.96 -15.55 22.33
CA ALA A 250 5.01 -15.39 23.44
C ALA A 250 5.06 -14.00 24.09
N ASN A 251 6.17 -13.27 23.96
CA ASN A 251 6.34 -11.93 24.54
C ASN A 251 6.10 -10.80 23.52
N SER A 252 5.69 -11.14 22.30
CA SER A 252 5.32 -10.16 21.29
C SER A 252 4.00 -9.49 21.65
N TRP A 253 3.96 -8.16 21.52
CA TRP A 253 2.76 -7.38 21.77
C TRP A 253 1.55 -7.88 20.99
N LEU A 254 1.74 -8.24 19.71
CA LEU A 254 0.64 -8.70 18.86
C LEU A 254 0.00 -9.96 19.43
N ARG A 255 0.79 -10.91 19.94
CA ARG A 255 0.24 -12.12 20.55
C ARG A 255 -0.48 -11.82 21.86
N MET A 256 0.22 -11.16 22.79
CA MET A 256 -0.29 -10.89 24.13
C MET A 256 -1.56 -10.04 24.13
N ARG A 257 -1.64 -9.04 23.24
CA ARG A 257 -2.81 -8.15 23.14
C ARG A 257 -3.85 -8.66 22.18
N LEU A 258 -3.51 -9.00 20.95
CA LEU A 258 -4.54 -9.33 19.97
C LEU A 258 -5.18 -10.69 20.21
N LEU A 259 -4.39 -11.72 20.50
CA LEU A 259 -4.90 -13.10 20.62
C LEU A 259 -5.19 -13.51 22.06
N GLU A 260 -4.37 -13.06 23.02
CA GLU A 260 -4.45 -13.54 24.41
C GLU A 260 -5.27 -12.63 25.33
N ASP A 261 -5.41 -11.33 25.02
CA ASP A 261 -6.36 -10.46 25.72
C ASP A 261 -7.77 -10.57 25.10
N PRO A 262 -8.75 -11.13 25.83
CA PRO A 262 -10.09 -11.37 25.29
C PRO A 262 -10.86 -10.08 24.96
N LYS A 263 -10.46 -8.92 25.53
CA LYS A 263 -11.16 -7.64 25.35
C LYS A 263 -10.55 -6.80 24.23
N PHE A 264 -9.26 -6.94 23.97
CA PHE A 264 -8.58 -6.03 23.04
C PHE A 264 -9.09 -6.19 21.60
N ALA A 265 -9.14 -7.42 21.08
CA ALA A 265 -9.65 -7.70 19.74
C ALA A 265 -11.12 -7.27 19.58
N SER A 266 -11.96 -7.53 20.58
CA SER A 266 -13.38 -7.14 20.55
C SER A 266 -13.57 -5.62 20.60
N ASN A 267 -12.75 -4.90 21.37
CA ASN A 267 -12.76 -3.43 21.41
C ASN A 267 -12.34 -2.80 20.07
N ILE A 268 -11.33 -3.36 19.39
CA ILE A 268 -10.98 -2.93 18.03
C ILE A 268 -12.17 -3.08 17.09
N LEU A 269 -12.80 -4.26 17.08
CA LEU A 269 -13.93 -4.53 16.19
C LEU A 269 -15.12 -3.61 16.49
N ALA A 270 -15.42 -3.37 17.76
CA ALA A 270 -16.46 -2.43 18.18
C ALA A 270 -16.13 -0.98 17.76
N GLY A 271 -14.86 -0.56 17.85
CA GLY A 271 -14.42 0.75 17.36
C GLY A 271 -14.61 0.93 15.86
N ILE A 272 -14.33 -0.11 15.07
CA ILE A 272 -14.57 -0.10 13.62
C ILE A 272 -16.07 0.01 13.33
N ASP A 273 -16.92 -0.74 14.04
CA ASP A 273 -18.37 -0.68 13.86
C ASP A 273 -18.92 0.72 14.22
N ALA A 274 -18.39 1.34 15.29
CA ALA A 274 -18.76 2.69 15.68
C ALA A 274 -18.43 3.72 14.59
N LEU A 275 -17.21 3.67 14.03
CA LEU A 275 -16.82 4.53 12.91
C LEU A 275 -17.70 4.32 11.67
N ALA A 276 -18.05 3.06 11.36
CA ALA A 276 -18.91 2.73 10.24
C ALA A 276 -20.35 3.28 10.39
N SER A 277 -20.81 3.47 11.63
CA SER A 277 -22.11 4.07 11.96
C SER A 277 -22.10 5.59 12.10
N GLY A 278 -20.92 6.23 12.09
CA GLY A 278 -20.75 7.64 12.41
C GLY A 278 -20.40 8.55 11.21
N PRO A 279 -19.91 9.78 11.50
CA PRO A 279 -19.48 10.75 10.48
C PRO A 279 -18.32 10.27 9.59
N TRP A 280 -17.63 9.21 9.99
CA TRP A 280 -16.53 8.57 9.24
C TRP A 280 -16.98 7.35 8.42
N SER A 281 -18.29 7.11 8.33
CA SER A 281 -18.88 6.03 7.52
C SER A 281 -18.32 6.01 6.10
N GLY A 282 -17.95 4.80 5.63
CA GLY A 282 -17.38 4.57 4.31
C GLY A 282 -15.85 4.59 4.23
N TRP A 283 -15.14 5.14 5.23
CA TRP A 283 -13.68 5.23 5.19
C TRP A 283 -12.96 4.02 5.77
N LEU A 284 -13.45 3.44 6.87
CA LEU A 284 -12.90 2.22 7.48
C LEU A 284 -13.97 1.14 7.60
N ALA A 285 -14.08 0.29 6.58
CA ALA A 285 -15.11 -0.76 6.52
C ALA A 285 -14.63 -2.10 7.12
N ARG A 286 -15.52 -2.78 7.85
CA ARG A 286 -15.28 -4.10 8.45
C ARG A 286 -15.51 -5.25 7.46
N GLY A 287 -14.64 -5.35 6.45
CA GLY A 287 -14.72 -6.40 5.41
C GLY A 287 -14.50 -7.82 5.93
N THR A 288 -13.59 -8.00 6.89
CA THR A 288 -13.30 -9.26 7.58
C THR A 288 -12.71 -8.98 8.96
N ASP A 289 -12.79 -9.93 9.86
CA ASP A 289 -12.25 -9.80 11.21
C ASP A 289 -10.83 -10.39 11.26
N PHE A 290 -9.83 -9.49 11.23
CA PHE A 290 -8.38 -9.75 11.30
C PHE A 290 -7.77 -10.58 10.17
N PHE A 291 -8.39 -11.66 9.74
CA PHE A 291 -7.89 -12.54 8.69
C PHE A 291 -8.95 -12.77 7.62
N TRP A 292 -8.49 -12.95 6.38
CA TRP A 292 -9.30 -13.51 5.31
C TRP A 292 -9.04 -15.01 5.22
N LEU A 293 -10.09 -15.79 4.96
CA LEU A 293 -9.92 -17.16 4.48
C LEU A 293 -9.56 -17.09 3.01
N TYR A 294 -8.59 -17.92 2.66
CA TYR A 294 -8.20 -18.15 1.29
C TYR A 294 -8.55 -19.59 0.91
N ASP A 295 -9.48 -19.73 -0.03
CA ASP A 295 -9.99 -21.02 -0.51
C ASP A 295 -10.15 -21.02 -2.04
N ASN A 296 -9.64 -22.07 -2.70
CA ASN A 296 -9.81 -22.31 -4.13
C ASN A 296 -9.59 -21.10 -5.04
N GLY A 297 -8.54 -20.30 -4.80
CA GLY A 297 -8.26 -19.13 -5.63
C GLY A 297 -8.87 -17.82 -5.12
N LYS A 298 -9.76 -17.88 -4.14
CA LYS A 298 -10.61 -16.76 -3.72
C LYS A 298 -10.37 -16.37 -2.28
N ARG A 299 -10.61 -15.10 -2.00
CA ARG A 299 -10.57 -14.53 -0.66
C ARG A 299 -11.99 -14.40 -0.12
N LEU A 300 -12.25 -14.99 1.04
CA LEU A 300 -13.55 -15.06 1.71
C LEU A 300 -13.47 -14.36 3.09
N PRO A 301 -14.48 -13.56 3.46
CA PRO A 301 -14.50 -12.88 4.75
C PRO A 301 -14.71 -13.89 5.89
N LEU A 302 -14.15 -13.58 7.05
CA LEU A 302 -14.34 -14.30 8.30
C LEU A 302 -14.86 -13.36 9.38
N ARG A 303 -15.61 -13.92 10.33
CA ARG A 303 -16.08 -13.22 11.53
C ARG A 303 -15.53 -13.87 12.78
N LEU A 304 -15.13 -13.06 13.76
CA LEU A 304 -14.70 -13.52 15.06
C LEU A 304 -15.92 -13.62 15.98
N VAL A 305 -16.29 -14.83 16.37
CA VAL A 305 -17.44 -15.11 17.24
C VAL A 305 -16.99 -16.06 18.34
N ALA A 306 -17.08 -15.62 19.60
CA ALA A 306 -16.74 -16.44 20.77
C ALA A 306 -15.36 -17.13 20.70
N GLY A 307 -14.34 -16.43 20.17
CA GLY A 307 -12.98 -16.96 20.04
C GLY A 307 -12.75 -17.84 18.80
N GLU A 308 -13.71 -17.89 17.88
CA GLU A 308 -13.64 -18.68 16.64
C GLU A 308 -13.73 -17.77 15.43
N LEU A 309 -12.91 -18.02 14.41
CA LEU A 309 -13.09 -17.45 13.08
C LEU A 309 -14.07 -18.33 12.30
N ILE A 310 -15.20 -17.74 11.90
CA ILE A 310 -16.27 -18.43 11.17
C ILE A 310 -16.45 -17.84 9.77
N ASP A 311 -16.78 -18.69 8.80
CA ASP A 311 -17.32 -18.25 7.51
C ASP A 311 -18.77 -17.79 7.72
N PRO A 312 -19.09 -16.50 7.51
CA PRO A 312 -20.44 -15.99 7.73
C PRO A 312 -21.47 -16.52 6.73
N ALA A 313 -21.05 -17.02 5.56
CA ALA A 313 -21.97 -17.54 4.54
C ALA A 313 -22.46 -18.95 4.88
N THR A 314 -21.59 -19.78 5.48
CA THR A 314 -21.89 -21.19 5.78
C THR A 314 -22.07 -21.47 7.27
N GLY A 315 -21.62 -20.56 8.15
CA GLY A 315 -21.52 -20.78 9.59
C GLY A 315 -20.38 -21.74 9.99
N THR A 316 -19.56 -22.17 9.04
CA THR A 316 -18.50 -23.15 9.29
C THR A 316 -17.38 -22.53 10.10
N LYS A 317 -16.93 -23.24 11.14
CA LYS A 317 -15.73 -22.88 11.89
C LYS A 317 -14.50 -23.10 11.03
N VAL A 318 -13.72 -22.04 10.86
CA VAL A 318 -12.49 -22.06 10.09
C VAL A 318 -11.30 -22.25 11.02
N ALA A 319 -11.17 -21.49 12.10
CA ALA A 319 -10.02 -21.61 13.00
C ALA A 319 -10.36 -21.13 14.41
N CYS A 320 -9.74 -21.71 15.44
CA CYS A 320 -9.73 -21.05 16.75
C CYS A 320 -8.87 -19.78 16.65
N PHE A 321 -9.29 -18.69 17.28
CA PHE A 321 -8.54 -17.43 17.32
C PHE A 321 -7.44 -17.49 18.38
N THR A 322 -6.52 -18.44 18.21
CA THR A 322 -5.40 -18.71 19.13
C THR A 322 -4.10 -18.84 18.33
N ALA A 323 -2.95 -18.60 18.97
CA ALA A 323 -1.68 -18.61 18.26
C ALA A 323 -1.40 -19.93 17.50
N PRO A 324 -1.61 -21.14 18.05
CA PRO A 324 -1.32 -22.39 17.33
C PRO A 324 -2.11 -22.53 16.01
N ASP A 325 -3.43 -22.35 16.05
CA ASP A 325 -4.32 -22.50 14.89
C ASP A 325 -4.03 -21.43 13.82
N ILE A 326 -3.81 -20.19 14.25
CA ILE A 326 -3.51 -19.10 13.32
C ILE A 326 -2.13 -19.30 12.67
N LEU A 327 -1.12 -19.74 13.43
CA LEU A 327 0.22 -20.02 12.90
C LEU A 327 0.19 -21.12 11.84
N GLU A 328 -0.51 -22.23 12.09
CA GLU A 328 -0.67 -23.31 11.12
C GLU A 328 -1.26 -22.79 9.79
N ARG A 329 -2.28 -21.94 9.90
CA ARG A 329 -3.00 -21.42 8.73
C ARG A 329 -2.28 -20.31 7.99
N LEU A 330 -1.46 -19.53 8.67
CA LEU A 330 -0.52 -18.62 8.02
C LEU A 330 0.56 -19.40 7.27
N ALA A 331 1.08 -20.48 7.85
CA ALA A 331 2.10 -21.33 7.25
C ALA A 331 1.60 -22.02 5.96
N ASN A 332 0.37 -22.53 5.97
CA ASN A 332 -0.23 -23.16 4.79
C ASN A 332 -0.91 -22.17 3.83
N ARG A 333 -0.82 -20.85 4.10
CA ARG A 333 -1.40 -19.76 3.31
C ARG A 333 -2.93 -19.81 3.16
N SER A 334 -3.64 -20.52 4.04
CA SER A 334 -5.11 -20.51 4.07
C SER A 334 -5.68 -19.29 4.80
N LEU A 335 -4.89 -18.63 5.67
CA LEU A 335 -5.24 -17.31 6.21
C LEU A 335 -4.30 -16.25 5.69
N VAL A 336 -4.86 -15.08 5.38
CA VAL A 336 -4.11 -13.89 4.99
C VAL A 336 -4.50 -12.74 5.92
N PRO A 337 -3.55 -12.01 6.52
CA PRO A 337 -3.86 -10.85 7.35
C PRO A 337 -4.72 -9.82 6.59
N ASN A 338 -5.65 -9.17 7.29
CA ASN A 338 -6.43 -8.07 6.73
C ASN A 338 -5.62 -6.77 6.73
N LEU A 339 -6.21 -5.71 6.15
CA LEU A 339 -5.54 -4.42 6.01
C LEU A 339 -5.11 -3.81 7.35
N LEU A 340 -5.94 -3.95 8.39
CA LEU A 340 -5.61 -3.46 9.73
C LEU A 340 -4.40 -4.20 10.31
N LEU A 341 -4.37 -5.54 10.24
CA LEU A 341 -3.22 -6.32 10.71
C LEU A 341 -1.94 -5.96 9.97
N MET A 342 -2.04 -5.75 8.65
CA MET A 342 -0.91 -5.30 7.85
C MET A 342 -0.35 -3.98 8.37
N PHE A 343 -1.19 -2.95 8.55
CA PHE A 343 -0.72 -1.67 9.10
C PHE A 343 -0.24 -1.79 10.55
N LEU A 344 -0.84 -2.69 11.34
CA LEU A 344 -0.43 -2.92 12.71
C LEU A 344 1.03 -3.37 12.80
N VAL A 345 1.44 -4.36 11.99
CA VAL A 345 2.80 -4.91 12.00
C VAL A 345 3.80 -4.15 11.13
N LEU A 346 3.34 -3.50 10.05
CA LEU A 346 4.24 -2.73 9.16
C LEU A 346 4.46 -1.30 9.62
N SER A 347 3.52 -0.70 10.37
CA SER A 347 3.50 0.75 10.58
C SER A 347 3.19 1.17 12.02
N ILE A 348 2.06 0.76 12.60
CA ILE A 348 1.58 1.26 13.90
C ILE A 348 2.51 0.83 15.04
N LEU A 349 2.77 -0.48 15.17
CA LEU A 349 3.70 -1.00 16.17
C LEU A 349 5.14 -0.55 15.94
N PRO A 350 5.73 -0.74 14.74
CA PRO A 350 7.14 -0.38 14.50
C PRO A 350 7.41 1.13 14.39
N GLY A 351 6.39 1.97 14.22
CA GLY A 351 6.58 3.40 14.03
C GLY A 351 7.13 3.78 12.67
N VAL A 352 6.66 3.09 11.64
CA VAL A 352 7.03 3.36 10.25
C VAL A 352 5.94 4.21 9.62
N ARG A 353 6.33 5.32 9.02
CA ARG A 353 5.43 6.19 8.27
C ARG A 353 4.89 5.47 7.04
N ALA A 354 3.58 5.42 6.89
CA ALA A 354 2.93 4.75 5.77
C ALA A 354 2.50 5.76 4.69
N LEU A 355 3.00 5.58 3.46
CA LEU A 355 2.67 6.44 2.32
C LEU A 355 1.73 5.73 1.37
N GLY A 356 0.56 6.30 1.07
CA GLY A 356 -0.49 5.57 0.36
C GLY A 356 -1.29 6.34 -0.67
N GLY A 357 -2.28 5.64 -1.24
CA GLY A 357 -3.20 6.18 -2.23
C GLY A 357 -4.30 7.04 -1.63
N SER A 358 -5.30 7.41 -2.43
CA SER A 358 -6.31 8.40 -2.06
C SER A 358 -7.03 8.10 -0.74
N TYR A 359 -7.38 6.84 -0.46
CA TYR A 359 -8.11 6.52 0.78
C TYR A 359 -7.23 6.44 2.04
N GLN A 360 -5.93 6.16 1.88
CA GLN A 360 -5.05 5.88 3.02
C GLN A 360 -4.89 7.06 3.98
N PRO A 361 -4.74 8.32 3.51
CA PRO A 361 -4.76 9.49 4.37
C PRO A 361 -6.00 9.59 5.25
N ILE A 362 -7.10 8.87 4.98
CA ILE A 362 -8.29 8.90 5.83
C ILE A 362 -8.39 7.66 6.71
N TYR A 363 -8.34 6.45 6.13
CA TYR A 363 -8.56 5.26 6.94
C TYR A 363 -7.39 4.94 7.89
N TYR A 364 -6.16 5.36 7.58
CA TYR A 364 -5.00 4.99 8.39
C TYR A 364 -4.99 5.69 9.77
N PRO A 365 -5.24 7.02 9.86
CA PRO A 365 -5.54 7.66 11.15
C PRO A 365 -6.67 6.97 11.93
N LEU A 366 -7.75 6.59 11.25
CA LEU A 366 -8.88 5.89 11.88
C LEU A 366 -8.48 4.50 12.40
N MET A 367 -7.60 3.78 11.71
CA MET A 367 -7.02 2.53 12.20
C MET A 367 -6.18 2.74 13.45
N ARG A 368 -5.36 3.80 13.48
CA ARG A 368 -4.58 4.17 14.67
C ARG A 368 -5.51 4.50 15.83
N TYR A 369 -6.56 5.29 15.58
CA TYR A 369 -7.58 5.63 16.57
C TYR A 369 -8.23 4.38 17.20
N VAL A 370 -8.71 3.41 16.42
CA VAL A 370 -9.35 2.21 17.01
C VAL A 370 -8.38 1.37 17.83
N VAL A 371 -7.10 1.34 17.47
CA VAL A 371 -6.05 0.68 18.27
C VAL A 371 -5.82 1.44 19.58
N CYS A 372 -5.67 2.77 19.53
CA CYS A 372 -5.49 3.60 20.71
C CYS A 372 -6.70 3.52 21.66
N ARG A 373 -7.92 3.57 21.14
CA ARG A 373 -9.14 3.42 21.96
C ARG A 373 -9.22 2.06 22.64
N ALA A 374 -8.79 0.99 21.96
CA ALA A 374 -8.72 -0.33 22.58
C ALA A 374 -7.66 -0.40 23.69
N LEU A 375 -6.50 0.24 23.52
CA LEU A 375 -5.46 0.36 24.54
C LEU A 375 -5.96 1.17 25.75
N GLU A 376 -6.58 2.32 25.54
CA GLU A 376 -7.19 3.14 26.60
C GLU A 376 -8.24 2.37 27.39
N THR A 377 -9.13 1.66 26.69
CA THR A 377 -10.23 0.89 27.32
C THR A 377 -9.69 -0.28 28.16
N THR A 378 -8.55 -0.85 27.79
CA THR A 378 -7.91 -1.94 28.52
C THR A 378 -6.92 -1.46 29.59
N GLY A 379 -6.58 -0.16 29.61
CA GLY A 379 -5.61 0.42 30.52
C GLY A 379 -4.19 -0.11 30.30
N ALA A 380 -3.86 -0.49 29.07
CA ALA A 380 -2.60 -1.15 28.71
C ALA A 380 -1.67 -0.24 27.89
N ASP A 381 -0.36 -0.50 28.01
CA ASP A 381 0.71 0.02 27.15
C ASP A 381 0.69 1.56 26.97
N GLU A 382 0.70 2.29 28.09
CA GLU A 382 0.74 3.76 28.14
C GLU A 382 1.92 4.35 27.34
N ASP A 383 3.06 3.67 27.33
CA ASP A 383 4.23 4.06 26.54
C ASP A 383 4.00 3.96 25.03
N LEU A 384 3.28 2.93 24.56
CA LEU A 384 2.86 2.80 23.17
C LEU A 384 1.82 3.86 22.80
N LEU A 385 0.82 4.11 23.67
CA LEU A 385 -0.16 5.18 23.48
C LEU A 385 0.51 6.54 23.32
N GLN A 386 1.46 6.86 24.21
CA GLN A 386 2.22 8.10 24.16
C GLN A 386 3.05 8.20 22.87
N ALA A 387 3.71 7.11 22.45
CA ALA A 387 4.45 7.09 21.19
C ALA A 387 3.53 7.35 19.99
N LEU A 388 2.35 6.72 19.94
CA LEU A 388 1.38 6.93 18.86
C LEU A 388 0.84 8.37 18.82
N ALA A 389 0.64 9.01 19.98
CA ALA A 389 0.20 10.40 20.06
C ALA A 389 1.26 11.41 19.61
N THR A 390 2.54 11.02 19.60
CA THR A 390 3.67 11.91 19.28
C THR A 390 4.34 11.58 17.93
N ASP A 391 3.83 10.61 17.19
CA ASP A 391 4.35 10.27 15.87
C ASP A 391 4.25 11.48 14.94
N ASP A 392 5.37 11.88 14.35
CA ASP A 392 5.40 12.95 13.36
C ASP A 392 4.95 12.42 11.99
N VAL A 393 3.76 12.83 11.53
CA VAL A 393 3.17 12.44 10.24
C VAL A 393 3.21 10.91 10.09
N PRO A 394 2.44 10.14 10.87
CA PRO A 394 2.48 8.68 10.83
C PRO A 394 1.98 8.10 9.50
N GLY A 395 1.15 8.83 8.78
CA GLY A 395 0.70 8.47 7.43
C GLY A 395 0.57 9.70 6.54
N ALA A 396 0.70 9.51 5.23
CA ALA A 396 0.52 10.58 4.26
C ALA A 396 0.12 10.07 2.87
N TRP A 397 -0.31 10.99 2.02
CA TRP A 397 -0.54 10.73 0.61
C TRP A 397 0.80 10.60 -0.12
N GLY A 398 1.05 9.44 -0.74
CA GLY A 398 2.31 9.16 -1.44
C GLY A 398 2.17 8.33 -2.71
N HIS A 399 0.97 7.89 -3.07
CA HIS A 399 0.69 7.13 -4.30
C HIS A 399 -0.21 7.95 -5.22
N ARG A 400 0.18 8.02 -6.51
CA ARG A 400 -0.42 8.92 -7.52
C ARG A 400 -0.39 10.41 -7.13
N VAL A 401 0.63 10.81 -6.35
CA VAL A 401 0.94 12.22 -6.09
C VAL A 401 1.41 12.91 -7.37
N ILE A 402 2.12 12.17 -8.22
CA ILE A 402 2.50 12.60 -9.57
C ILE A 402 1.52 11.95 -10.54
N GLU A 403 0.76 12.77 -11.26
CA GLU A 403 -0.13 12.35 -12.35
C GLU A 403 0.36 13.00 -13.64
N CYS A 404 0.95 12.18 -14.53
CA CYS A 404 1.53 12.61 -15.78
C CYS A 404 1.01 11.73 -16.93
N ASP A 405 0.77 12.35 -18.09
CA ASP A 405 0.25 11.67 -19.28
C ASP A 405 1.34 10.90 -20.07
N ASP A 406 2.62 11.05 -19.70
CA ASP A 406 3.70 10.30 -20.33
C ASP A 406 3.51 8.79 -20.10
N ASP A 407 3.57 7.99 -21.16
CA ASP A 407 3.47 6.53 -21.09
C ASP A 407 4.84 5.94 -20.69
N PRO A 408 4.97 5.32 -19.50
CA PRO A 408 6.24 4.77 -19.04
C PRO A 408 6.85 3.75 -19.98
N LEU A 409 6.02 2.98 -20.70
CA LEU A 409 6.51 2.03 -21.67
C LEU A 409 7.11 2.73 -22.89
N LYS A 410 6.49 3.80 -23.38
CA LYS A 410 7.05 4.59 -24.49
C LYS A 410 8.32 5.31 -24.08
N LEU A 411 8.35 5.88 -22.88
CA LEU A 411 9.57 6.48 -22.32
C LEU A 411 10.71 5.46 -22.27
N PHE A 412 10.42 4.25 -21.82
CA PHE A 412 11.38 3.16 -21.77
C PHE A 412 11.85 2.70 -23.17
N LEU A 413 10.94 2.60 -24.14
CA LEU A 413 11.23 2.14 -25.50
C LEU A 413 12.04 3.14 -26.34
N ASN A 414 11.81 4.43 -26.14
CA ASN A 414 12.45 5.49 -26.93
C ASN A 414 13.92 5.75 -26.53
N GLY A 415 14.48 4.95 -25.61
CA GLY A 415 15.92 4.91 -25.37
C GLY A 415 16.52 6.24 -24.94
N SER A 416 15.84 6.98 -24.05
CA SER A 416 16.39 8.18 -23.41
C SER A 416 17.64 7.81 -22.58
N ASN A 417 18.78 7.77 -23.27
CA ASN A 417 20.12 7.55 -22.71
C ASN A 417 20.59 8.72 -21.80
N GLY A 418 19.81 9.81 -21.72
CA GLY A 418 19.71 10.65 -20.53
C GLY A 418 18.25 10.65 -20.13
N GLY A 419 17.78 9.90 -19.16
CA GLY A 419 18.39 9.16 -18.06
C GLY A 419 17.36 9.34 -16.96
N VAL A 420 16.93 8.29 -16.26
CA VAL A 420 15.81 8.41 -15.30
C VAL A 420 16.05 9.53 -14.27
N SER A 421 17.31 9.90 -14.02
CA SER A 421 17.70 11.11 -13.30
C SER A 421 17.08 12.40 -13.87
N ASP A 422 17.16 12.64 -15.19
CA ASP A 422 16.60 13.83 -15.83
C ASP A 422 15.07 13.89 -15.69
N LEU A 423 14.41 12.73 -15.74
CA LEU A 423 12.97 12.63 -15.52
C LEU A 423 12.60 12.89 -14.04
N ILE A 424 13.34 12.29 -13.11
CA ILE A 424 13.18 12.53 -11.67
C ILE A 424 13.39 14.02 -11.38
N ASP A 425 14.44 14.62 -11.93
CA ASP A 425 14.75 16.03 -11.71
C ASP A 425 13.67 16.95 -12.28
N ARG A 426 13.28 16.72 -13.54
CA ARG A 426 12.17 17.44 -14.19
C ARG A 426 10.89 17.36 -13.39
N LEU A 427 10.46 16.15 -13.02
CA LEU A 427 9.22 15.96 -12.26
C LEU A 427 9.33 16.54 -10.86
N GLY A 428 10.50 16.46 -10.24
CA GLY A 428 10.77 16.98 -8.90
C GLY A 428 10.62 18.49 -8.78
N ASP A 429 10.86 19.23 -9.88
CA ASP A 429 10.81 20.70 -9.91
C ASP A 429 9.41 21.27 -10.16
N ILE A 430 8.46 20.43 -10.58
CA ILE A 430 7.06 20.82 -10.77
C ILE A 430 6.43 21.15 -9.42
N ALA A 431 5.63 22.21 -9.35
CA ALA A 431 4.90 22.56 -8.13
C ALA A 431 3.97 21.41 -7.70
N PHE A 432 3.85 21.13 -6.41
CA PHE A 432 3.01 20.04 -5.88
C PHE A 432 1.59 20.05 -6.45
N ALA A 433 0.94 21.22 -6.45
CA ALA A 433 -0.42 21.35 -6.94
C ALA A 433 -0.52 21.15 -8.46
N GLU A 434 0.55 21.31 -9.22
CA GLU A 434 0.59 21.00 -10.65
C GLU A 434 0.89 19.51 -10.88
N ALA A 435 1.87 18.97 -10.15
CA ALA A 435 2.31 17.58 -10.26
C ALA A 435 1.19 16.57 -10.00
N CYS A 436 0.21 16.90 -9.16
CA CYS A 436 -0.94 16.04 -8.90
C CYS A 436 -1.99 16.00 -10.02
N GLY A 437 -1.78 16.72 -11.13
CA GLY A 437 -2.60 16.64 -12.33
C GLY A 437 -4.08 16.88 -12.05
N SER A 438 -4.94 15.99 -12.54
CA SER A 438 -6.40 16.12 -12.37
C SER A 438 -6.94 15.50 -11.08
N MET A 439 -6.10 14.75 -10.35
CA MET A 439 -6.50 13.97 -9.18
C MET A 439 -7.72 13.08 -9.45
N LYS A 440 -7.81 12.47 -10.64
CA LYS A 440 -8.96 11.65 -11.09
C LYS A 440 -9.40 10.61 -10.05
N GLY A 441 -8.44 9.99 -9.35
CA GLY A 441 -8.69 9.00 -8.31
C GLY A 441 -9.33 9.53 -7.02
N PHE A 442 -9.42 10.86 -6.86
CA PHE A 442 -10.12 11.54 -5.78
C PHE A 442 -11.38 12.22 -6.31
N VAL A 443 -11.23 13.00 -7.38
CA VAL A 443 -12.30 13.82 -7.96
C VAL A 443 -13.47 13.01 -8.49
N THR A 444 -13.25 11.78 -8.98
CA THR A 444 -14.36 10.94 -9.46
C THR A 444 -15.02 10.11 -8.36
N ASP A 445 -14.55 10.23 -7.12
CA ASP A 445 -14.98 9.40 -6.00
C ASP A 445 -16.04 10.11 -5.16
N PRO A 446 -17.25 9.53 -5.00
CA PRO A 446 -18.30 10.13 -4.19
C PRO A 446 -17.91 10.34 -2.71
N SER A 447 -17.05 9.48 -2.14
CA SER A 447 -16.62 9.58 -0.75
C SER A 447 -15.87 10.88 -0.47
N TRP A 448 -15.10 11.37 -1.44
CA TRP A 448 -14.37 12.63 -1.32
C TRP A 448 -15.28 13.86 -1.34
N HIS A 449 -16.32 13.84 -2.17
CA HIS A 449 -17.33 14.90 -2.18
C HIS A 449 -18.12 14.95 -0.87
N GLU A 450 -18.49 13.78 -0.36
CA GLU A 450 -19.19 13.66 0.92
C GLU A 450 -18.31 14.14 2.09
N LEU A 451 -17.03 13.76 2.11
CA LEU A 451 -16.08 14.26 3.11
C LEU A 451 -15.94 15.77 3.05
N HIS A 452 -15.81 16.34 1.85
CA HIS A 452 -15.76 17.79 1.67
C HIS A 452 -17.01 18.48 2.24
N SER A 453 -18.19 17.93 1.97
CA SER A 453 -19.46 18.41 2.53
C SER A 453 -19.47 18.34 4.07
N ARG A 454 -19.08 17.20 4.65
CA ARG A 454 -19.02 16.99 6.12
C ARG A 454 -18.06 17.96 6.80
N LEU A 455 -16.87 18.19 6.22
CA LEU A 455 -15.90 19.16 6.72
C LEU A 455 -16.47 20.59 6.70
N ARG A 456 -17.13 20.99 5.61
CA ARG A 456 -17.76 22.32 5.50
C ARG A 456 -18.90 22.54 6.49
N GLN A 457 -19.62 21.48 6.84
CA GLN A 457 -20.71 21.51 7.81
C GLN A 457 -20.21 21.36 9.27
N GLY A 458 -18.92 21.09 9.48
CA GLY A 458 -18.36 20.84 10.81
C GLY A 458 -18.80 19.49 11.42
N LEU A 459 -19.30 18.56 10.59
CA LEU A 459 -19.66 17.20 11.03
C LEU A 459 -18.43 16.31 11.24
N VAL A 460 -17.31 16.69 10.62
CA VAL A 460 -15.98 16.12 10.80
C VAL A 460 -15.02 17.28 10.95
N THR A 461 -14.08 17.19 11.90
CA THR A 461 -13.07 18.22 12.15
C THR A 461 -11.75 17.59 12.61
N PRO A 462 -10.59 18.22 12.32
CA PRO A 462 -9.30 17.76 12.85
C PRO A 462 -9.21 17.73 14.38
N ALA A 463 -10.14 18.39 15.08
CA ALA A 463 -10.25 18.35 16.54
C ALA A 463 -11.02 17.14 17.08
N ASP A 464 -11.59 16.30 16.20
CA ASP A 464 -12.31 15.09 16.60
C ASP A 464 -11.36 14.07 17.25
N ALA A 465 -11.87 13.30 18.21
CA ALA A 465 -11.09 12.27 18.89
C ALA A 465 -10.58 11.20 17.89
N GLU A 466 -11.38 10.90 16.88
CA GLU A 466 -11.07 10.00 15.77
C GLU A 466 -9.84 10.44 14.96
N TRP A 467 -9.50 11.73 15.00
CA TRP A 467 -8.41 12.34 14.23
C TRP A 467 -7.17 12.67 15.07
N ALA A 468 -7.22 12.45 16.40
CA ALA A 468 -6.15 12.81 17.33
C ALA A 468 -4.80 12.09 17.09
N PHE A 469 -4.81 11.00 16.32
CA PHE A 469 -3.64 10.17 16.01
C PHE A 469 -3.25 10.21 14.52
N SER A 470 -3.64 11.28 13.81
CA SER A 470 -3.42 11.48 12.37
C SER A 470 -1.99 11.80 11.96
#